data_AF-A0A1L9NZW9-F1
#
_entry.id   AF-A0A1L9NZW9-F1
#
_cell.length_a   1.000
_cell.length_b   1.000
_cell.length_c   1.000
_cell.angle_alpha   90.00
_cell.angle_beta   90.00
_cell.angle_gamma   90.00
#
_symmetry.space_group_name_H-M   'P 1'
#
loop_
_entity.id
_entity.type
_entity.pdbx_description
1 polymer ?
#
loop_
_entity_poly.entity_id
_entity_poly.type
_entity_poly.pdbx_seq_one_letter_code
_entity_poly.pdbx_strand_id
1 'polypeptide(L)'
;MRQKAGIPMTTFSRRAFALSGLAGGAVALSGCDRISGTTAPDRLDARVDATLAEMFAQYGKTRSIAARSAGMLVMPLITEAGLGFGGGFGRGALRVGGVSVEYYNTTKANWGVQIGANQYAHVLFFMTEDALLNFRTGDGWELGADVEAAIYDDGQTFSTSTTTNSAPVISIIFGQAGLKLGVTIEGTKYSKMAPPERF
;
A
#
# COMPACT_ATOMS: atom_id res chain seq x y z
N MET A 1 -63.36 16.95 -52.36
CA MET A 1 -62.14 16.25 -51.91
C MET A 1 -61.61 16.93 -50.65
N ARG A 2 -61.37 16.13 -49.60
CA ARG A 2 -60.55 16.32 -48.39
C ARG A 2 -61.03 17.21 -47.23
N GLN A 3 -61.12 16.52 -46.08
CA GLN A 3 -61.46 16.87 -44.70
C GLN A 3 -60.40 17.75 -44.01
N LYS A 4 -60.79 18.43 -42.91
CA LYS A 4 -60.23 18.13 -41.57
C LYS A 4 -61.06 18.74 -40.43
N ALA A 5 -61.54 17.87 -39.56
CA ALA A 5 -62.24 18.15 -38.31
C ALA A 5 -61.30 17.89 -37.11
N GLY A 6 -61.53 18.64 -36.02
CA GLY A 6 -61.37 18.22 -34.62
C GLY A 6 -59.95 17.92 -34.10
N ILE A 7 -59.46 18.80 -33.23
CA ILE A 7 -58.28 18.57 -32.39
C ILE A 7 -58.70 17.75 -31.14
N PRO A 8 -58.10 16.58 -30.87
CA PRO A 8 -58.22 15.94 -29.56
C PRO A 8 -57.08 16.37 -28.61
N MET A 9 -57.46 16.78 -27.40
CA MET A 9 -56.59 16.83 -26.22
C MET A 9 -56.01 15.45 -25.94
N THR A 10 -54.69 15.33 -25.77
CA THR A 10 -54.06 14.11 -25.26
C THR A 10 -53.35 14.40 -23.94
N THR A 11 -53.86 13.76 -22.90
CA THR A 11 -53.39 13.79 -21.52
C THR A 11 -52.01 13.16 -21.39
N PHE A 12 -51.08 13.89 -20.76
CA PHE A 12 -49.76 13.38 -20.39
C PHE A 12 -49.89 12.21 -19.39
N SER A 13 -49.57 11.00 -19.83
CA SER A 13 -49.37 9.86 -18.93
C SER A 13 -47.88 9.53 -18.85
N ARG A 14 -47.34 9.77 -17.66
CA ARG A 14 -45.97 9.41 -17.24
C ARG A 14 -45.93 7.90 -17.02
N ARG A 15 -45.55 7.10 -18.02
CA ARG A 15 -45.00 5.73 -17.89
C ARG A 15 -44.94 5.07 -19.26
N ALA A 16 -43.77 5.12 -19.88
CA ALA A 16 -43.27 4.08 -20.79
C ALA A 16 -41.81 4.40 -21.11
N PHE A 17 -40.98 4.29 -20.07
CA PHE A 17 -39.55 4.10 -20.26
C PHE A 17 -39.40 2.65 -20.75
N ALA A 18 -39.12 2.45 -22.04
CA ALA A 18 -38.24 1.39 -22.54
C ALA A 18 -38.29 1.26 -24.07
N LEU A 19 -37.09 1.16 -24.65
CA LEU A 19 -36.73 0.39 -25.85
C LEU A 19 -37.18 0.92 -27.23
N SER A 20 -36.31 1.72 -27.83
CA SER A 20 -35.97 1.77 -29.28
C SER A 20 -35.06 2.99 -29.48
N GLY A 21 -33.96 3.00 -30.23
CA GLY A 21 -33.28 2.05 -31.08
C GLY A 21 -32.00 2.73 -31.57
N LEU A 22 -31.04 1.90 -32.00
CA LEU A 22 -29.74 2.26 -32.54
C LEU A 22 -29.83 3.22 -33.74
N ALA A 23 -28.99 4.27 -33.79
CA ALA A 23 -28.23 4.69 -34.98
C ALA A 23 -27.43 5.98 -34.73
N GLY A 24 -26.12 5.94 -35.02
CA GLY A 24 -25.39 7.09 -35.55
C GLY A 24 -24.52 7.87 -34.56
N GLY A 25 -23.30 7.39 -34.32
CA GLY A 25 -22.27 8.19 -33.64
C GLY A 25 -21.11 7.36 -33.09
N ALA A 26 -20.53 6.47 -33.90
CA ALA A 26 -19.30 5.78 -33.54
C ALA A 26 -18.12 6.77 -33.60
N VAL A 27 -17.95 7.56 -32.55
CA VAL A 27 -16.62 8.05 -32.18
C VAL A 27 -15.85 6.83 -31.72
N ALA A 28 -15.10 6.24 -32.65
CA ALA A 28 -14.04 5.32 -32.32
C ALA A 28 -12.99 6.08 -31.49
N LEU A 29 -13.22 6.15 -30.17
CA LEU A 29 -12.13 6.30 -29.23
C LEU A 29 -11.32 5.00 -29.32
N SER A 30 -10.41 4.94 -30.30
CA SER A 30 -9.20 4.16 -30.19
C SER A 30 -8.40 4.72 -29.01
N GLY A 31 -8.89 4.45 -27.80
CA GLY A 31 -8.01 4.33 -26.66
C GLY A 31 -7.09 3.18 -27.01
N CYS A 32 -5.83 3.50 -27.29
CA CYS A 32 -4.79 2.50 -27.16
C CYS A 32 -4.87 2.01 -25.72
N ASP A 33 -5.64 0.95 -25.47
CA ASP A 33 -5.35 0.03 -24.39
C ASP A 33 -3.96 -0.50 -24.72
N ARG A 34 -2.95 0.24 -24.25
CA ARG A 34 -1.64 -0.35 -24.03
C ARG A 34 -1.89 -1.40 -22.98
N ILE A 35 -2.11 -2.63 -23.42
CA ILE A 35 -1.69 -3.82 -22.70
C ILE A 35 -0.16 -3.73 -22.64
N SER A 36 0.34 -2.79 -21.86
CA SER A 36 1.66 -2.91 -21.27
C SER A 36 1.50 -4.09 -20.35
N GLY A 37 2.01 -5.25 -20.78
CA GLY A 37 2.19 -6.37 -19.88
C GLY A 37 3.01 -5.84 -18.72
N THR A 38 2.34 -5.54 -17.60
CA THR A 38 3.00 -5.00 -16.43
C THR A 38 3.98 -6.05 -15.99
N THR A 39 5.26 -5.71 -16.08
CA THR A 39 6.34 -6.58 -15.61
C THR A 39 6.14 -6.81 -14.12
N ALA A 40 6.76 -7.85 -13.57
CA ALA A 40 6.61 -8.08 -12.14
C ALA A 40 7.07 -6.84 -11.31
N PRO A 41 8.19 -6.16 -11.60
CA PRO A 41 8.55 -4.92 -10.90
C PRO A 41 7.45 -3.85 -10.99
N ASP A 42 6.84 -3.64 -12.16
CA ASP A 42 5.77 -2.65 -12.35
C ASP A 42 4.55 -2.92 -11.45
N ARG A 43 4.17 -4.19 -11.26
CA ARG A 43 3.03 -4.53 -10.39
C ARG A 43 3.37 -4.36 -8.92
N LEU A 44 4.62 -4.61 -8.52
CA LEU A 44 5.05 -4.35 -7.14
C LEU A 44 5.07 -2.85 -6.88
N ASP A 45 5.57 -2.05 -7.81
CA ASP A 45 5.59 -0.60 -7.70
C ASP A 45 4.18 -0.01 -7.65
N ALA A 46 3.27 -0.49 -8.49
CA ALA A 46 1.86 -0.10 -8.42
C ALA A 46 1.22 -0.45 -7.06
N ARG A 47 1.59 -1.60 -6.47
CA ARG A 47 1.10 -1.98 -5.15
C ARG A 47 1.72 -1.10 -4.05
N VAL A 48 3.01 -0.77 -4.14
CA VAL A 48 3.68 0.18 -3.25
C VAL A 48 3.00 1.54 -3.29
N ASP A 49 2.71 2.06 -4.49
CA ASP A 49 2.03 3.35 -4.65
C ASP A 49 0.62 3.32 -4.05
N ALA A 50 -0.15 2.25 -4.30
CA ALA A 50 -1.47 2.06 -3.72
C ALA A 50 -1.43 1.99 -2.18
N THR A 51 -0.47 1.26 -1.62
CA THR A 51 -0.28 1.14 -0.17
C THR A 51 0.10 2.48 0.47
N LEU A 52 0.99 3.25 -0.15
CA LEU A 52 1.31 4.60 0.34
C LEU A 52 0.11 5.54 0.27
N ALA A 53 -0.65 5.49 -0.82
CA ALA A 53 -1.87 6.29 -0.97
C ALA A 53 -2.91 5.95 0.12
N GLU A 54 -3.11 4.66 0.39
CA GLU A 54 -3.97 4.16 1.46
C GLU A 54 -3.50 4.66 2.84
N MET A 55 -2.21 4.48 3.16
CA MET A 55 -1.61 4.94 4.41
C MET A 55 -1.80 6.44 4.61
N PHE A 56 -1.54 7.24 3.58
CA PHE A 56 -1.69 8.69 3.65
C PHE A 56 -3.14 9.16 3.71
N ALA A 57 -4.09 8.34 3.22
CA ALA A 57 -5.52 8.61 3.33
C ALA A 57 -6.05 8.28 4.73
N GLN A 58 -5.67 7.11 5.28
CA GLN A 58 -6.12 6.67 6.60
C GLN A 58 -5.38 7.38 7.74
N TYR A 59 -4.09 7.69 7.55
CA TYR A 59 -3.19 8.22 8.56
C TYR A 59 -2.49 9.47 8.02
N GLY A 60 -3.22 10.56 7.81
CA GLY A 60 -2.70 11.78 7.16
C GLY A 60 -1.42 12.35 7.78
N LYS A 61 -1.17 12.08 9.06
CA LYS A 61 0.04 12.53 9.78
C LYS A 61 1.32 11.82 9.34
N THR A 62 1.21 10.67 8.67
CA THR A 62 2.36 9.97 8.06
C THR A 62 2.94 10.74 6.88
N ARG A 63 2.20 11.68 6.27
CA ARG A 63 2.69 12.55 5.19
C ARG A 63 3.87 13.42 5.64
N SER A 64 3.81 13.98 6.86
CA SER A 64 4.92 14.80 7.39
C SER A 64 6.12 13.97 7.83
N ILE A 65 5.91 12.69 8.14
CA ILE A 65 7.00 11.73 8.41
C ILE A 65 7.68 11.37 7.08
N ALA A 66 6.90 10.98 6.06
CA ALA A 66 7.39 10.68 4.71
C ALA A 66 8.17 11.84 4.09
N ALA A 67 7.69 13.08 4.27
CA ALA A 67 8.35 14.27 3.72
C ALA A 67 9.70 14.58 4.37
N ARG A 68 9.95 14.09 5.60
CA ARG A 68 11.20 14.31 6.35
C ARG A 68 12.13 13.11 6.34
N SER A 69 11.66 11.95 5.86
CA SER A 69 12.48 10.73 5.79
C SER A 69 13.46 10.80 4.61
N ALA A 70 14.68 10.30 4.80
CA ALA A 70 15.67 10.11 3.74
C ALA A 70 15.23 9.02 2.74
N GLY A 71 14.45 8.04 3.20
CA GLY A 71 13.89 6.99 2.36
C GLY A 71 12.82 6.18 3.09
N MET A 72 12.08 5.35 2.35
CA MET A 72 11.03 4.50 2.88
C MET A 72 11.14 3.08 2.32
N LEU A 73 11.19 2.06 3.17
CA LEU A 73 10.95 0.69 2.73
C LEU A 73 9.46 0.39 2.84
N VAL A 74 8.82 0.10 1.72
CA VAL A 74 7.38 -0.19 1.66
C VAL A 74 7.18 -1.65 1.34
N MET A 75 6.58 -2.38 2.28
CA MET A 75 6.13 -3.76 2.14
C MET A 75 4.61 -3.76 2.02
N PRO A 76 4.05 -3.83 0.80
CA PRO A 76 2.62 -3.67 0.58
C PRO A 76 1.77 -4.81 1.10
N LEU A 77 2.37 -6.01 1.16
CA LEU A 77 1.72 -7.21 1.65
C LEU A 77 2.76 -8.11 2.30
N ILE A 78 2.61 -8.30 3.60
CA ILE A 78 3.26 -9.34 4.38
C ILE A 78 2.16 -10.33 4.76
N THR A 79 2.37 -11.60 4.44
CA THR A 79 1.48 -12.69 4.83
C THR A 79 2.17 -13.52 5.89
N GLU A 80 1.58 -13.56 7.07
CA GLU A 80 1.99 -14.43 8.16
C GLU A 80 1.03 -15.61 8.27
N ALA A 81 1.55 -16.81 8.49
CA ALA A 81 0.75 -17.98 8.80
C ALA A 81 1.46 -18.89 9.81
N GLY A 82 0.69 -19.51 10.70
CA GLY A 82 1.25 -20.44 11.69
C GLY A 82 0.20 -21.21 12.50
N LEU A 83 0.64 -22.30 13.13
CA LEU A 83 -0.10 -23.08 14.13
C LEU A 83 0.88 -23.45 15.26
N GLY A 84 1.27 -22.47 16.08
CA GLY A 84 2.30 -22.63 17.13
C GLY A 84 3.71 -22.28 16.63
N PHE A 85 4.08 -22.79 15.45
CA PHE A 85 5.25 -22.36 14.67
C PHE A 85 4.75 -21.74 13.37
N GLY A 86 5.30 -20.58 13.00
CA GLY A 86 4.83 -19.83 11.85
C GLY A 86 5.93 -19.07 11.13
N GLY A 87 5.60 -18.64 9.91
CA GLY A 87 6.47 -17.85 9.06
C GLY A 87 5.71 -16.67 8.47
N GLY A 88 6.43 -15.58 8.25
CA GLY A 88 5.96 -14.43 7.49
C GLY A 88 6.78 -14.26 6.23
N PHE A 89 6.13 -13.94 5.12
CA PHE A 89 6.81 -13.55 3.89
C PHE A 89 6.15 -12.33 3.25
N GLY A 90 6.98 -11.45 2.70
CA GLY A 90 6.52 -10.30 1.95
C GLY A 90 7.57 -9.81 0.98
N ARG A 91 7.13 -8.99 0.02
CA ARG A 91 7.99 -8.34 -0.98
C ARG A 91 7.64 -6.87 -1.03
N GLY A 92 8.63 -6.02 -1.27
CA GLY A 92 8.45 -4.58 -1.29
C GLY A 92 9.59 -3.85 -2.00
N ALA A 93 9.49 -2.53 -1.98
CA ALA A 93 10.45 -1.65 -2.63
C ALA A 93 10.96 -0.59 -1.64
N LEU A 94 12.25 -0.30 -1.76
CA LEU A 94 12.87 0.86 -1.14
C LEU A 94 12.64 2.08 -2.03
N ARG A 95 12.00 3.10 -1.47
CA ARG A 95 11.68 4.37 -2.11
C ARG A 95 12.63 5.46 -1.61
N VAL A 96 13.30 6.14 -2.52
CA VAL A 96 14.12 7.33 -2.23
C VAL A 96 13.70 8.43 -3.19
N GLY A 97 13.37 9.62 -2.69
CA GLY A 97 12.88 10.72 -3.54
C GLY A 97 11.58 10.40 -4.30
N GLY A 98 10.77 9.46 -3.79
CA GLY A 98 9.50 9.05 -4.41
C GLY A 98 9.62 7.96 -5.48
N VAL A 99 10.82 7.51 -5.84
CA VAL A 99 11.04 6.46 -6.85
C VAL A 99 11.57 5.17 -6.21
N SER A 100 11.21 4.01 -6.79
CA SER A 100 11.76 2.71 -6.37
C SER A 100 13.22 2.61 -6.83
N VAL A 101 14.13 2.41 -5.89
CA VAL A 101 15.56 2.25 -6.19
C VAL A 101 16.02 0.80 -6.07
N GLU A 102 15.44 0.05 -5.13
CA GLU A 102 15.82 -1.33 -4.80
C GLU A 102 14.61 -2.14 -4.34
N TYR A 103 14.64 -3.45 -4.51
CA TYR A 103 13.59 -4.36 -4.06
C TYR A 103 14.09 -5.25 -2.93
N TYR A 104 13.19 -5.56 -2.00
CA TYR A 104 13.50 -6.35 -0.81
C TYR A 104 12.42 -7.41 -0.62
N ASN A 105 12.82 -8.55 -0.08
CA ASN A 105 11.91 -9.50 0.54
C ASN A 105 12.04 -9.38 2.06
N THR A 106 10.98 -9.78 2.77
CA THR A 106 11.01 -9.98 4.21
C THR A 106 10.70 -11.44 4.51
N THR A 107 11.47 -12.02 5.42
CA THR A 107 11.18 -13.31 6.02
C THR A 107 11.10 -13.12 7.52
N LYS A 108 10.02 -13.58 8.13
CA LYS A 108 9.84 -13.54 9.58
C LYS A 108 9.69 -14.96 10.11
N ALA A 109 10.41 -15.28 11.17
CA ALA A 109 10.14 -16.46 11.97
C ALA A 109 9.23 -16.06 13.14
N ASN A 110 8.13 -16.77 13.35
CA ASN A 110 7.23 -16.52 14.47
C ASN A 110 7.14 -17.77 15.36
N TRP A 111 7.36 -17.58 16.67
CA TRP A 111 7.13 -18.57 17.72
C TRP A 111 6.01 -18.05 18.62
N GLY A 112 4.82 -18.66 18.55
CA GLY A 112 3.67 -18.21 19.34
C GLY A 112 2.35 -18.88 18.98
N VAL A 113 1.34 -18.69 19.84
CA VAL A 113 -0.02 -19.26 19.75
C VAL A 113 -0.87 -18.60 18.64
N GLN A 114 -0.23 -17.98 17.64
CA GLN A 114 -0.94 -17.36 16.54
C GLN A 114 -1.34 -18.46 15.55
N ILE A 115 -2.54 -18.98 15.76
CA ILE A 115 -3.21 -19.92 14.88
C ILE A 115 -3.95 -19.12 13.81
N GLY A 116 -3.55 -19.29 12.56
CA GLY A 116 -4.23 -18.69 11.41
C GLY A 116 -3.30 -17.96 10.45
N ALA A 117 -3.90 -17.15 9.57
CA ALA A 117 -3.20 -16.34 8.59
C ALA A 117 -3.57 -14.87 8.77
N ASN A 118 -2.56 -13.99 8.75
CA ASN A 118 -2.75 -12.54 8.84
C ASN A 118 -2.04 -11.86 7.68
N GLN A 119 -2.68 -10.82 7.15
CA GLN A 119 -2.11 -9.99 6.09
C GLN A 119 -2.10 -8.53 6.52
N TYR A 120 -0.96 -7.88 6.36
CA TYR A 120 -0.78 -6.46 6.67
C TYR A 120 0.25 -5.82 5.75
N ALA A 121 0.19 -4.50 5.64
CA ALA A 121 1.21 -3.67 5.05
C ALA A 121 2.15 -3.13 6.14
N HIS A 122 3.42 -2.93 5.78
CA HIS A 122 4.44 -2.43 6.69
C HIS A 122 5.33 -1.42 5.97
N VAL A 123 5.52 -0.25 6.57
CA VAL A 123 6.37 0.82 6.06
C VAL A 123 7.40 1.20 7.11
N LEU A 124 8.67 1.19 6.72
CA LEU A 124 9.77 1.74 7.50
C LEU A 124 10.16 3.09 6.90
N PHE A 125 10.24 4.12 7.74
CA PHE A 125 10.74 5.44 7.39
C PHE A 125 12.14 5.58 7.97
N PHE A 126 13.13 5.78 7.12
CA PHE A 126 14.49 6.09 7.53
C PHE A 126 14.59 7.60 7.71
N MET A 127 14.69 8.06 8.96
CA MET A 127 14.66 9.48 9.29
C MET A 127 16.01 10.16 9.12
N THR A 128 17.10 9.38 9.00
CA THR A 128 18.46 9.87 8.74
C THR A 128 19.08 9.17 7.54
N GLU A 129 20.02 9.84 6.87
CA GLU A 129 20.80 9.25 5.78
C GLU A 129 21.64 8.06 6.25
N ASP A 130 22.22 8.14 7.46
CA ASP A 130 22.99 7.05 8.05
C ASP A 130 22.15 5.79 8.25
N ALA A 131 20.91 5.93 8.73
CA ALA A 131 20.01 4.79 8.91
C ALA A 131 19.64 4.15 7.56
N LEU A 132 19.39 4.97 6.54
CA LEU A 132 19.14 4.49 5.18
C LEU A 132 20.37 3.81 4.59
N LEU A 133 21.56 4.39 4.76
CA LEU A 133 22.81 3.84 4.23
C LEU A 133 23.11 2.49 4.88
N ASN A 134 23.05 2.42 6.21
CA ASN A 134 23.28 1.19 6.96
C ASN A 134 22.33 0.07 6.53
N PHE A 135 21.04 0.38 6.31
CA PHE A 135 20.07 -0.58 5.78
C PHE A 135 20.45 -1.09 4.38
N ARG A 136 20.95 -0.21 3.50
CA ARG A 136 21.27 -0.54 2.11
C ARG A 136 22.58 -1.29 1.94
N THR A 137 23.56 -1.02 2.80
CA THR A 137 24.91 -1.63 2.72
C THR A 137 25.02 -2.94 3.49
N GLY A 138 24.08 -3.24 4.40
CA GLY A 138 24.07 -4.50 5.14
C GLY A 138 23.70 -5.71 4.27
N ASP A 139 24.29 -6.86 4.57
CA ASP A 139 23.96 -8.17 3.97
C ASP A 139 22.65 -8.74 4.54
N GLY A 140 21.59 -7.93 4.40
CA GLY A 140 20.32 -8.13 5.07
C GLY A 140 20.23 -7.34 6.38
N TRP A 141 19.02 -6.96 6.75
CA TRP A 141 18.74 -6.11 7.90
C TRP A 141 17.72 -6.78 8.82
N GLU A 142 18.05 -6.93 10.10
CA GLU A 142 17.17 -7.55 11.09
C GLU A 142 16.65 -6.54 12.11
N LEU A 143 15.32 -6.38 12.17
CA LEU A 143 14.66 -5.56 13.18
C LEU A 143 14.89 -6.17 14.58
N GLY A 144 15.61 -5.45 15.45
CA GLY A 144 15.86 -5.80 16.85
C GLY A 144 17.27 -6.32 17.16
N ALA A 145 17.98 -6.91 16.19
CA ALA A 145 19.37 -7.36 16.38
C ALA A 145 20.39 -6.32 15.92
N ASP A 146 20.13 -5.68 14.76
CA ASP A 146 21.09 -4.77 14.13
C ASP A 146 20.70 -3.29 14.25
N VAL A 147 19.48 -2.97 14.72
CA VAL A 147 18.99 -1.59 14.85
C VAL A 147 18.02 -1.38 16.01
N GLU A 148 18.21 -0.25 16.68
CA GLU A 148 17.27 0.34 17.64
C GLU A 148 16.10 0.99 16.91
N ALA A 149 14.95 0.31 16.91
CA ALA A 149 13.70 0.82 16.37
C ALA A 149 12.86 1.43 17.51
N ALA A 150 12.42 2.67 17.35
CA ALA A 150 11.48 3.27 18.31
C ALA A 150 10.07 2.76 18.02
N ILE A 151 9.45 2.20 19.05
CA ILE A 151 8.13 1.58 19.05
C ILE A 151 7.13 2.61 19.63
N TYR A 152 5.97 2.78 18.99
CA TYR A 152 4.94 3.74 19.41
C TYR A 152 3.74 3.00 20.00
N ASP A 153 3.39 3.25 21.27
CA ASP A 153 2.27 2.59 21.92
C ASP A 153 0.94 3.35 21.74
N ASP A 154 -0.15 2.59 21.66
CA ASP A 154 -1.50 3.07 21.36
C ASP A 154 -2.09 3.84 22.55
N GLY A 155 -2.73 4.99 22.27
CA GLY A 155 -3.71 5.56 23.19
C GLY A 155 -3.41 6.91 23.86
N GLN A 156 -2.27 7.55 23.64
CA GLN A 156 -2.10 8.96 24.05
C GLN A 156 -1.82 9.82 22.83
N THR A 157 -2.64 10.86 22.72
CA THR A 157 -2.58 12.04 21.86
C THR A 157 -1.31 12.20 21.04
N PHE A 158 -1.49 12.53 19.76
CA PHE A 158 -0.46 12.93 18.81
C PHE A 158 0.25 14.24 19.19
N SER A 159 0.84 14.28 20.37
CA SER A 159 1.54 15.42 20.92
C SER A 159 2.83 14.92 21.55
N THR A 160 3.90 15.10 20.78
CA THR A 160 5.17 15.56 21.35
C THR A 160 5.81 14.60 22.37
N SER A 161 5.91 13.31 22.04
CA SER A 161 6.88 12.45 22.73
C SER A 161 8.27 12.69 22.13
N THR A 162 9.19 13.20 22.93
CA THR A 162 10.57 13.58 22.56
C THR A 162 11.34 12.48 21.82
N THR A 163 10.96 11.22 21.99
CA THR A 163 11.53 10.03 21.33
C THR A 163 11.22 9.92 19.83
N THR A 164 10.10 10.47 19.35
CA THR A 164 9.71 10.36 17.92
C THR A 164 10.50 11.31 17.00
N ASN A 165 11.11 12.36 17.56
CA ASN A 165 11.95 13.29 16.80
C ASN A 165 13.41 12.82 16.67
N SER A 166 13.84 11.86 17.49
CA SER A 166 15.24 11.40 17.53
C SER A 166 15.43 9.96 17.05
N ALA A 167 14.33 9.26 16.71
CA ALA A 167 14.40 7.88 16.23
C ALA A 167 14.99 7.84 14.79
N PRO A 168 16.07 7.07 14.54
CA PRO A 168 16.67 6.96 13.22
C PRO A 168 15.77 6.22 12.22
N VAL A 169 14.90 5.33 12.72
CA VAL A 169 13.92 4.57 11.93
C VAL A 169 12.56 4.58 12.63
N ILE A 170 11.49 4.88 11.87
CA ILE A 170 10.10 4.81 12.32
C ILE A 170 9.37 3.70 11.57
N SER A 171 8.62 2.86 12.28
CA SER A 171 7.91 1.71 11.71
C SER A 171 6.39 1.89 11.81
N ILE A 172 5.67 1.64 10.71
CA ILE A 172 4.22 1.74 10.63
C ILE A 172 3.62 0.47 10.01
N ILE A 173 2.73 -0.21 10.73
CA ILE A 173 2.03 -1.40 10.27
C ILE A 173 0.52 -1.13 10.22
N PHE A 174 -0.13 -1.45 9.10
CA PHE A 174 -1.57 -1.26 8.93
C PHE A 174 -2.18 -2.33 8.02
N GLY A 175 -3.49 -2.54 8.06
CA GLY A 175 -4.17 -3.57 7.27
C GLY A 175 -5.47 -4.06 7.92
N GLN A 176 -5.89 -5.29 7.63
CA GLN A 176 -7.18 -5.86 8.09
C GLN A 176 -7.38 -5.82 9.61
N ALA A 177 -6.30 -5.72 10.40
CA ALA A 177 -6.35 -5.64 11.85
C ALA A 177 -6.23 -4.21 12.42
N GLY A 178 -6.35 -3.16 11.58
CA GLY A 178 -6.14 -1.76 11.99
C GLY A 178 -4.66 -1.37 12.09
N LEU A 179 -4.41 -0.07 12.32
CA LEU A 179 -3.07 0.46 12.54
C LEU A 179 -2.50 -0.13 13.83
N LYS A 180 -1.40 -0.87 13.73
CA LYS A 180 -0.60 -1.29 14.87
C LYS A 180 0.71 -0.54 14.82
N LEU A 181 0.68 0.71 15.27
CA LEU A 181 1.92 1.43 15.55
C LEU A 181 2.61 0.71 16.71
N GLY A 182 3.92 0.48 16.60
CA GLY A 182 4.71 -0.05 17.71
C GLY A 182 4.44 -1.50 18.11
N VAL A 183 4.29 -2.41 17.15
CA VAL A 183 4.63 -3.82 17.44
C VAL A 183 6.09 -4.01 17.05
N THR A 184 6.96 -4.35 18.01
CA THR A 184 8.30 -4.84 17.70
C THR A 184 8.15 -6.06 16.81
N ILE A 185 8.56 -5.97 15.54
CA ILE A 185 8.57 -7.13 14.67
C ILE A 185 9.89 -7.87 14.86
N GLU A 186 10.10 -8.41 16.06
CA GLU A 186 11.26 -9.24 16.36
C GLU A 186 11.31 -10.43 15.39
N GLY A 187 12.52 -10.81 14.98
CA GLY A 187 12.74 -11.96 14.10
C GLY A 187 12.38 -11.73 12.63
N THR A 188 12.35 -10.46 12.18
CA THR A 188 12.10 -10.10 10.78
C THR A 188 13.38 -9.69 10.07
N LYS A 189 13.73 -10.44 9.03
CA LYS A 189 14.89 -10.18 8.18
C LYS A 189 14.47 -9.63 6.83
N TYR A 190 15.03 -8.49 6.46
CA TYR A 190 14.88 -7.89 5.13
C TYR A 190 16.11 -8.21 4.30
N SER A 191 15.94 -8.85 3.16
CA SER A 191 17.05 -9.16 2.26
C SER A 191 16.83 -8.50 0.91
N LYS A 192 17.90 -7.90 0.38
CA LYS A 192 17.89 -7.31 -0.95
C LYS A 192 17.60 -8.41 -1.97
N MET A 193 16.74 -8.10 -2.93
CA MET A 193 16.27 -9.03 -3.95
C MET A 193 16.52 -8.40 -5.32
N ALA A 194 16.83 -9.23 -6.32
CA ALA A 194 16.74 -8.80 -7.71
C ALA A 194 15.30 -8.37 -8.04
N PRO A 195 15.08 -7.49 -9.04
CA PRO A 195 13.73 -7.15 -9.48
C PRO A 195 12.90 -8.43 -9.69
N PRO A 196 11.68 -8.52 -9.14
CA PRO A 196 10.92 -9.76 -9.21
C PRO A 196 10.61 -10.12 -10.66
N GLU A 197 10.71 -11.39 -11.04
CA GLU A 197 10.35 -11.85 -12.39
C GLU A 197 8.88 -12.32 -12.48
N ARG A 198 8.30 -12.75 -11.34
CA ARG A 198 6.93 -13.28 -11.20
C ARG A 198 6.36 -13.02 -9.80
N PHE A 199 5.03 -13.08 -9.64
CA PHE A 199 4.36 -13.02 -8.32
C PHE A 199 3.72 -14.33 -7.92
#